data_AF-A0A527ZJG1-F1
#
_entry.id   AF-A0A527ZJG1-F1
#
_cell.length_a   1.000
_cell.length_b   1.000
_cell.length_c   1.000
_cell.angle_alpha   90.00
_cell.angle_beta   90.00
_cell.angle_gamma   90.00
#
_symmetry.space_group_name_H-M   'P 1'
#
loop_
_entity.id
_entity.type
_entity.pdbx_description
1 polymer ?
#
loop_
_entity_poly.entity_id
_entity_poly.type
_entity_poly.pdbx_seq_one_letter_code
_entity_poly.pdbx_strand_id
1 'polypeptide(L)'
;MNPQNISAVAKILGQCNRPIDFLRRYLSLGGGEYPVSYVISTPTGKAKVTAFNADDVITINEIFFRGDYGDSRKKEVIVDFGSNVGISALYFLTRNSGNFVYCFEPLPQN
;
A
#
# COMPACT_ATOMS: atom_id res chain seq x y z
N MET A 1 -21.44 7.59 -1.61
CA MET A 1 -20.02 7.25 -1.39
C MET A 1 -19.93 5.72 -1.34
N ASN A 2 -19.08 5.08 -2.16
CA ASN A 2 -18.96 3.61 -2.24
C ASN A 2 -18.64 3.02 -0.83
N PRO A 3 -19.32 1.97 -0.35
CA PRO A 3 -19.05 1.33 0.95
C PRO A 3 -17.58 1.00 1.20
N GLN A 4 -16.84 0.63 0.15
CA GLN A 4 -15.41 0.32 0.23
C GLN A 4 -14.56 1.55 0.62
N ASN A 5 -14.94 2.75 0.19
CA ASN A 5 -14.23 3.98 0.53
C ASN A 5 -14.46 4.38 2.00
N ILE A 6 -15.63 4.09 2.56
CA ILE A 6 -15.91 4.32 3.99
C ILE A 6 -15.06 3.38 4.85
N SER A 7 -14.96 2.10 4.46
CA SER A 7 -14.10 1.13 5.12
C SER A 7 -12.62 1.53 5.03
N ALA A 8 -12.17 2.05 3.88
CA ALA A 8 -10.80 2.52 3.70
C ALA A 8 -10.43 3.65 4.67
N VAL A 9 -11.29 4.66 4.84
CA VAL A 9 -11.04 5.77 5.79
C VAL A 9 -10.90 5.25 7.22
N ALA A 10 -11.79 4.35 7.64
CA ALA A 10 -11.70 3.75 8.98
C ALA A 10 -10.38 2.97 9.18
N LYS A 11 -9.94 2.21 8.16
CA LYS A 11 -8.66 1.51 8.20
C LYS A 11 -7.47 2.47 8.20
N ILE A 12 -7.51 3.56 7.43
CA ILE A 12 -6.45 4.59 7.47
C ILE A 12 -6.28 5.09 8.90
N LEU A 13 -7.37 5.51 9.54
CA LEU A 13 -7.37 6.05 10.91
C LEU A 13 -6.84 5.03 11.94
N GLY A 14 -7.14 3.75 11.77
CA GLY A 14 -6.74 2.70 12.73
C GLY A 14 -5.38 2.05 12.46
N GLN A 15 -4.88 2.06 11.22
CA GLN A 15 -3.72 1.25 10.81
C GLN A 15 -2.51 2.09 10.37
N CYS A 16 -2.69 3.37 10.02
CA CYS A 16 -1.58 4.25 9.61
C CYS A 16 -1.07 5.09 10.77
N ASN A 17 0.24 5.27 10.91
CA ASN A 17 0.84 6.10 11.96
C ASN A 17 0.57 7.62 11.81
N ARG A 18 0.27 8.09 10.59
CA ARG A 18 0.03 9.51 10.27
C ARG A 18 -1.24 9.64 9.42
N PRO A 19 -2.41 9.27 9.95
CA PRO A 19 -3.61 9.07 9.13
C PRO A 19 -4.18 10.36 8.54
N ILE A 20 -4.09 11.47 9.28
CA ILE A 20 -4.56 12.78 8.82
C ILE A 20 -3.71 13.29 7.64
N ASP A 21 -2.39 13.14 7.71
CA ASP A 21 -1.49 13.51 6.62
C ASP A 21 -1.72 12.64 5.37
N PHE A 22 -1.91 11.32 5.57
CA PHE A 22 -2.24 10.40 4.48
C PHE A 22 -3.56 10.78 3.80
N LEU A 23 -4.63 10.99 4.58
CA LEU A 23 -5.93 11.42 4.05
C LEU A 23 -5.84 12.76 3.31
N ARG A 24 -5.08 13.72 3.84
CA ARG A 24 -4.88 15.01 3.18
C ARG A 24 -4.29 14.80 1.80
N ARG A 25 -3.22 14.02 1.66
CA ARG A 25 -2.56 13.76 0.36
C ARG A 25 -3.42 12.98 -0.61
N TYR A 26 -4.17 11.99 -0.11
CA TYR A 26 -5.09 11.20 -0.91
C TYR A 26 -6.26 12.04 -1.45
N LEU A 27 -6.86 12.91 -0.62
CA LEU A 27 -8.01 13.73 -1.02
C LEU A 27 -7.63 15.00 -1.78
N SER A 28 -6.43 15.55 -1.55
CA SER A 28 -5.95 16.77 -2.20
C SER A 28 -5.35 16.54 -3.59
N LEU A 29 -5.50 15.33 -4.16
CA LEU A 29 -4.89 14.93 -5.43
C LEU A 29 -3.36 15.15 -5.43
N GLY A 30 -2.69 14.77 -4.34
CA GLY A 30 -1.24 14.69 -4.31
C GLY A 30 -0.50 15.90 -3.77
N GLY A 31 -1.18 16.89 -3.18
CA GLY A 31 -0.50 18.05 -2.59
C GLY A 31 0.46 17.67 -1.44
N GLY A 32 1.70 18.18 -1.49
CA GLY A 32 2.73 18.01 -0.46
C GLY A 32 4.09 17.61 -1.03
N GLU A 33 5.10 17.52 -0.16
CA GLU A 33 6.44 17.08 -0.56
C GLU A 33 6.56 15.55 -0.57
N TYR A 34 7.34 15.04 -1.51
CA TYR A 34 7.70 13.63 -1.66
C TYR A 34 9.23 13.51 -1.75
N PRO A 35 9.83 12.37 -1.36
CA PRO A 35 9.18 11.15 -0.87
C PRO A 35 8.62 11.30 0.55
N VAL A 36 7.53 10.58 0.84
CA VAL A 36 6.93 10.49 2.18
C VAL A 36 6.76 9.03 2.59
N SER A 37 6.98 8.72 3.87
CA SER A 37 6.85 7.36 4.38
C SER A 37 5.77 7.25 5.46
N TYR A 38 5.04 6.13 5.41
CA TYR A 38 4.03 5.75 6.38
C TYR A 38 4.40 4.41 7.01
N VAL A 39 3.98 4.22 8.26
CA VAL A 39 4.02 2.91 8.91
C VAL A 39 2.59 2.40 8.98
N ILE A 40 2.33 1.26 8.34
CA ILE A 40 1.02 0.63 8.24
C ILE A 40 1.02 -0.67 9.04
N SER A 41 0.01 -0.87 9.87
CA SER A 41 -0.25 -2.15 10.55
C SER A 41 -0.78 -3.17 9.54
N THR A 42 -0.09 -4.30 9.45
CA THR A 42 -0.37 -5.41 8.52
C THR A 42 -0.52 -6.72 9.31
N PRO A 43 -1.07 -7.78 8.70
CA PRO A 43 -1.22 -9.08 9.34
C PRO A 43 0.07 -9.67 9.93
N THR A 44 1.22 -9.42 9.31
CA THR A 44 2.51 -9.95 9.78
C THR A 44 3.28 -8.95 10.65
N GLY A 45 2.73 -7.77 10.95
CA GLY A 45 3.38 -6.74 11.76
C GLY A 45 3.28 -5.34 11.15
N LYS A 46 4.17 -4.43 11.55
CA LYS A 46 4.21 -3.08 10.98
C LYS A 46 5.11 -3.05 9.74
N ALA A 47 4.64 -2.42 8.68
CA ALA A 47 5.39 -2.24 7.44
C ALA A 47 5.62 -0.75 7.18
N LYS A 48 6.84 -0.36 6.83
CA LYS A 48 7.13 0.98 6.33
C LYS A 48 6.94 0.98 4.82
N VAL A 49 6.08 1.85 4.32
CA VAL A 49 5.86 2.08 2.88
C VAL A 49 6.24 3.51 2.53
N THR A 50 6.88 3.70 1.37
CA THR A 50 7.31 5.00 0.88
C THR A 50 6.57 5.31 -0.41
N ALA A 51 5.94 6.49 -0.46
CA ALA A 51 5.39 7.07 -1.67
C ALA A 51 6.37 8.12 -2.21
N PHE A 52 6.77 7.99 -3.47
CA PHE A 52 7.64 8.92 -4.19
C PHE A 52 6.86 9.96 -4.98
N ASN A 53 5.57 9.71 -5.25
CA ASN A 53 4.66 10.64 -5.88
C ASN A 53 3.22 10.48 -5.37
N ALA A 54 2.29 11.23 -5.95
CA ALA A 54 0.87 11.21 -5.60
C ALA A 54 0.18 9.89 -5.99
N ASP A 55 0.57 9.29 -7.11
CA ASP A 55 -0.01 8.04 -7.61
C ASP A 55 0.32 6.88 -6.67
N ASP A 56 1.52 6.87 -6.08
CA ASP A 56 1.89 5.91 -5.04
C ASP A 56 0.97 5.97 -3.82
N VAL A 57 0.52 7.18 -3.43
CA VAL A 57 -0.42 7.35 -2.31
C VAL A 57 -1.78 6.72 -2.66
N ILE A 58 -2.21 6.87 -3.92
CA ILE A 58 -3.42 6.22 -4.42
C ILE A 58 -3.23 4.70 -4.35
N THR A 59 -2.15 4.14 -4.91
CA THR A 59 -1.86 2.71 -4.87
C THR A 59 -1.85 2.16 -3.45
N ILE A 60 -1.19 2.84 -2.50
CA ILE A 60 -1.19 2.45 -1.09
C ILE A 60 -2.62 2.39 -0.56
N ASN A 61 -3.44 3.40 -0.85
CA ASN A 61 -4.83 3.42 -0.40
C ASN A 61 -5.64 2.24 -0.95
N GLU A 62 -5.52 1.98 -2.25
CA GLU A 62 -6.27 0.93 -2.93
C GLU A 62 -5.94 -0.45 -2.37
N ILE A 63 -4.67 -0.75 -2.13
CA ILE A 63 -4.28 -2.10 -1.75
C ILE A 63 -4.25 -2.30 -0.23
N PHE A 64 -3.74 -1.35 0.56
CA PHE A 64 -3.65 -1.52 2.02
C PHE A 64 -4.96 -1.22 2.74
N PHE A 65 -5.74 -0.23 2.29
CA PHE A 65 -6.92 0.23 3.02
C PHE A 65 -8.23 -0.15 2.33
N ARG A 66 -8.40 0.13 1.03
CA ARG A 66 -9.61 -0.27 0.28
C ARG A 66 -9.70 -1.79 0.16
N GLY A 67 -8.55 -2.45 -0.06
CA GLY A 67 -8.40 -3.90 0.00
C GLY A 67 -8.73 -4.59 -1.33
N ASP A 68 -8.28 -4.00 -2.43
CA ASP A 68 -8.66 -4.40 -3.79
C ASP A 68 -8.25 -5.83 -4.18
N TYR A 69 -7.17 -6.35 -3.59
CA TYR A 69 -6.75 -7.75 -3.78
C TYR A 69 -7.50 -8.74 -2.87
N GLY A 70 -8.45 -8.26 -2.05
CA GLY A 70 -9.14 -9.07 -1.04
C GLY A 70 -8.29 -9.28 0.22
N ASP A 71 -8.72 -10.25 1.06
CA ASP A 71 -8.09 -10.49 2.36
C ASP A 71 -7.60 -11.93 2.53
N SER A 72 -7.08 -12.53 1.46
CA SER A 72 -6.47 -13.86 1.53
C SER A 72 -5.37 -13.88 2.60
N ARG A 73 -5.46 -14.86 3.49
CA ARG A 73 -4.43 -15.17 4.51
C ARG A 73 -3.74 -16.49 4.21
N LYS A 74 -3.94 -17.05 3.02
CA LYS A 74 -3.26 -18.28 2.59
C LYS A 74 -1.82 -17.95 2.19
N LYS A 75 -0.96 -18.97 2.24
CA LYS A 75 0.38 -18.88 1.66
C LYS A 75 0.26 -18.84 0.14
N GLU A 76 0.88 -17.86 -0.48
CA GLU A 76 0.79 -17.58 -1.92
C GLU A 76 2.18 -17.36 -2.54
N VAL A 77 2.30 -17.66 -3.83
CA VAL A 77 3.43 -17.25 -4.66
C VAL A 77 2.90 -16.21 -5.65
N ILE A 78 3.47 -15.01 -5.60
CA ILE A 78 3.03 -13.84 -6.35
C ILE A 78 4.10 -13.48 -7.39
N VAL A 79 3.67 -13.04 -8.57
CA VAL A 79 4.55 -12.42 -9.57
C VAL A 79 4.10 -10.98 -9.77
N ASP A 80 4.92 -10.03 -9.34
CA ASP A 80 4.67 -8.59 -9.36
C ASP A 80 5.35 -7.96 -10.58
N PHE A 81 4.56 -7.68 -11.63
CA PHE A 81 5.04 -7.01 -12.83
C PHE A 81 4.95 -5.49 -12.67
N GLY A 82 6.01 -4.77 -13.05
CA GLY A 82 6.11 -3.33 -12.81
C GLY A 82 6.50 -3.02 -11.38
N SER A 83 7.37 -3.85 -10.78
CA SER A 83 7.72 -3.79 -9.35
C SER A 83 8.60 -2.58 -8.95
N ASN A 84 8.73 -1.55 -9.79
CA ASN A 84 9.48 -0.31 -9.59
C ASN A 84 9.58 0.13 -8.11
N VAL A 85 8.49 0.68 -7.53
CA VAL A 85 8.49 1.20 -6.15
C VAL A 85 8.29 0.09 -5.10
N GLY A 86 7.90 -1.12 -5.52
CA GLY A 86 7.73 -2.28 -4.65
C GLY A 86 6.54 -2.23 -3.68
N ILE A 87 5.58 -1.32 -3.88
CA ILE A 87 4.41 -1.16 -2.99
C ILE A 87 3.52 -2.41 -3.00
N SER A 88 3.27 -2.98 -4.19
CA SER A 88 2.51 -4.22 -4.38
C SER A 88 3.23 -5.42 -3.73
N ALA A 89 4.51 -5.62 -4.03
CA ALA A 89 5.34 -6.64 -3.37
C ALA A 89 5.29 -6.54 -1.84
N LEU A 90 5.45 -5.34 -1.26
CA LEU A 90 5.35 -5.13 0.18
C LEU A 90 3.97 -5.50 0.73
N TYR A 91 2.90 -5.14 0.02
CA TYR A 91 1.54 -5.52 0.41
C TYR A 91 1.40 -7.05 0.53
N PHE A 92 1.82 -7.80 -0.49
CA PHE A 92 1.70 -9.26 -0.50
C PHE A 92 2.60 -9.95 0.53
N LEU A 93 3.86 -9.50 0.67
CA LEU A 93 4.78 -10.02 1.69
C LEU A 93 4.24 -9.83 3.11
N THR A 94 3.41 -8.81 3.32
CA THR A 94 2.87 -8.47 4.64
C THR A 94 1.49 -9.07 4.93
N ARG A 95 0.88 -9.80 3.99
CA ARG A 95 -0.39 -10.52 4.23
C ARG A 95 -0.20 -11.85 4.94
N ASN A 96 0.90 -12.55 4.66
CA ASN A 96 1.26 -13.83 5.26
C ASN A 96 2.78 -14.02 5.20
N SER A 97 3.42 -14.44 6.31
CA SER A 97 4.88 -14.60 6.39
C SER A 97 5.44 -15.74 5.54
N GLY A 98 4.58 -16.63 5.04
CA GLY A 98 4.93 -17.66 4.08
C GLY A 98 4.88 -17.20 2.62
N ASN A 99 4.42 -15.98 2.33
CA ASN A 99 4.33 -15.49 0.96
C ASN A 99 5.70 -15.31 0.33
N PHE A 100 5.77 -15.53 -0.98
CA PHE A 100 6.95 -15.28 -1.80
C PHE A 100 6.56 -14.44 -3.01
N VAL A 101 7.32 -13.39 -3.30
CA VAL A 101 7.04 -12.47 -4.41
C VAL A 101 8.22 -12.46 -5.38
N TYR A 102 7.97 -12.79 -6.64
CA TYR A 102 8.88 -12.53 -7.75
C TYR A 102 8.62 -11.12 -8.28
N CYS A 103 9.59 -10.23 -8.13
CA CYS A 103 9.53 -8.86 -8.64
C CYS A 103 10.12 -8.80 -10.05
N PHE A 104 9.36 -8.27 -11.01
CA PHE A 104 9.83 -8.02 -12.37
C PHE A 104 9.62 -6.55 -12.73
N GLU A 105 10.71 -5.84 -12.99
CA GLU A 105 10.71 -4.48 -13.53
C GLU A 105 11.53 -4.47 -14.84
N PRO A 106 10.91 -4.22 -16.00
CA PRO A 106 11.59 -4.28 -17.28
C PRO A 106 12.60 -3.14 -17.51
N LEU A 107 12.52 -2.03 -16.76
CA LEU A 107 13.41 -0.88 -16.88
C LEU A 107 14.41 -0.86 -15.71
N PRO A 108 15.69 -1.24 -15.92
CA PRO A 108 16.68 -1.34 -14.84
C PRO A 108 17.02 -0.02 -14.14
N GLN A 109 16.63 1.12 -14.74
CA GLN A 109 16.88 2.45 -14.21
C GLN A 109 15.85 2.89 -13.16
N ASN A 110 14.77 2.12 -13.01
CA ASN A 110 13.71 2.32 -12.03
C ASN A 110 14.04 1.58 -10.72
#